data_AF-A0A661D352-F1
#
_entry.id   AF-A0A661D352-F1
#
_cell.length_a   1.000
_cell.length_b   1.000
_cell.length_c   1.000
_cell.angle_alpha   90.00
_cell.angle_beta   90.00
_cell.angle_gamma   90.00
#
_symmetry.space_group_name_H-M   'P 1'
#
loop_
_entity.id
_entity.type
_entity.pdbx_description
1 polymer ?
#
loop_
_entity_poly.entity_id
_entity_poly.type
_entity_poly.pdbx_seq_one_letter_code
_entity_poly.pdbx_strand_id
1 'polypeptide(L)' 'NHLTGQEHDRERLIEAMVEAINGDLAHNCMGRSAPARLSRAMQYANINNLIVNELERISRTYGNIK' A
#
# COMPACT_ATOMS: atom_id res chain seq x y z
N ASN A 1 5.90 -28.73 -0.01
CA ASN A 1 4.89 -28.24 0.95
C ASN A 1 4.26 -26.98 0.35
N HIS A 2 2.97 -27.02 -0.01
CA HIS A 2 2.27 -25.88 -0.61
C HIS A 2 1.44 -25.17 0.45
N LEU A 3 1.55 -23.84 0.56
CA LEU A 3 0.85 -23.02 1.57
C LEU A 3 -0.68 -23.15 1.51
N THR A 4 -1.21 -23.38 0.30
CA THR A 4 -2.67 -23.47 0.05
C THR A 4 -3.16 -24.89 -0.22
N GLY A 5 -2.28 -25.89 -0.16
CA GLY A 5 -2.62 -27.27 -0.50
C GLY A 5 -2.91 -27.53 -1.99
N GLN A 6 -2.76 -26.52 -2.86
CA GLN A 6 -2.99 -26.62 -4.30
C GLN A 6 -1.85 -25.96 -5.09
N GLU A 7 -1.66 -26.43 -6.31
CA GLU A 7 -0.77 -25.80 -7.30
C GLU A 7 -1.55 -24.72 -8.05
N HIS A 8 -0.88 -23.61 -8.33
CA HIS A 8 -1.46 -22.49 -9.06
C HIS A 8 -0.79 -22.36 -10.42
N ASP A 9 -1.59 -22.12 -11.45
CA ASP A 9 -1.09 -21.83 -12.79
C ASP A 9 -0.34 -20.48 -12.79
N ARG A 10 0.98 -20.56 -12.96
CA ARG A 10 1.86 -19.39 -12.91
C ARG A 10 1.57 -18.41 -14.04
N GLU A 11 1.29 -18.89 -15.25
CA GLU A 11 1.06 -18.02 -16.40
C GLU A 11 -0.23 -17.25 -16.20
N ARG A 12 -1.30 -17.97 -15.83
CA ARG A 12 -2.59 -17.36 -15.55
C ARG A 12 -2.55 -16.33 -14.41
N LEU A 13 -1.75 -16.57 -13.37
CA LEU A 13 -1.57 -15.60 -12.29
C LEU A 13 -0.92 -14.30 -12.78
N ILE A 14 0.09 -14.40 -13.65
CA ILE A 14 0.77 -13.22 -14.19
C ILE A 14 -0.13 -12.45 -15.16
N GLU A 15 -0.87 -13.14 -16.03
CA GLU A 15 -1.83 -12.51 -16.93
C GLU A 15 -2.91 -11.75 -16.17
N ALA A 16 -3.50 -12.36 -15.14
CA ALA A 16 -4.50 -11.72 -14.31
C ALA A 16 -3.95 -10.48 -13.55
N MET A 17 -2.67 -10.52 -13.14
CA MET A 17 -2.01 -9.36 -12.54
C MET A 17 -1.87 -8.21 -13.55
N VAL A 18 -1.49 -8.51 -14.79
CA VAL A 18 -1.38 -7.51 -15.86
C VAL A 18 -2.75 -6.91 -16.19
N GLU A 19 -3.79 -7.74 -16.28
CA GLU A 19 -5.18 -7.29 -16.47
C GLU A 19 -5.61 -6.33 -15.36
N ALA A 20 -5.36 -6.68 -14.10
CA ALA A 20 -5.71 -5.84 -12.95
C ALA A 20 -4.99 -4.48 -12.98
N ILE A 21 -3.72 -4.44 -13.37
CA ILE A 21 -2.96 -3.20 -13.52
C ILE A 21 -3.54 -2.34 -14.65
N ASN A 22 -3.84 -2.95 -15.80
CA ASN A 22 -4.39 -2.23 -16.96
C ASN A 22 -5.82 -1.73 -16.72
N GLY A 23 -6.56 -2.32 -15.78
CA GLY A 23 -7.89 -1.86 -15.38
C GLY A 23 -7.91 -0.45 -14.78
N ASP A 24 -6.83 -0.02 -14.11
CA ASP A 24 -6.65 1.35 -13.64
C ASP A 24 -5.16 1.69 -13.46
N LEU A 25 -4.55 2.21 -14.53
CA LEU A 25 -3.16 2.68 -14.53
C LEU A 25 -2.93 3.90 -13.61
N ALA A 26 -4.01 4.60 -13.21
CA ALA A 26 -3.95 5.78 -12.36
C ALA A 26 -4.27 5.48 -10.88
N HIS A 27 -4.55 4.21 -10.51
CA HIS A 27 -4.91 3.81 -9.14
C HIS A 27 -3.86 4.23 -8.10
N ASN A 28 -2.59 4.40 -8.49
CA ASN A 28 -1.44 4.67 -7.60
C ASN A 28 -1.18 3.55 -6.56
N CYS A 29 -1.84 2.40 -6.68
CA CYS A 29 -1.71 1.24 -5.77
C CYS A 29 -1.83 1.58 -4.28
N MET A 30 -2.59 2.63 -3.94
CA MET A 30 -2.80 3.03 -2.55
C MET A 30 -3.79 2.07 -1.90
N GLY A 31 -3.27 1.03 -1.23
CA GLY A 31 -4.10 0.08 -0.49
C GLY A 31 -4.91 0.80 0.61
N ARG A 32 -6.13 0.33 0.88
CA ARG A 32 -7.06 0.92 1.87
C ARG A 32 -6.46 1.19 3.25
N SER A 33 -5.44 0.42 3.64
CA SER A 33 -4.75 0.57 4.92
C SER A 33 -3.64 1.62 4.93
N ALA A 34 -3.29 2.22 3.78
CA ALA A 34 -2.21 3.20 3.68
C ALA A 34 -2.42 4.44 4.58
N PRO A 35 -3.62 5.07 4.64
CA PRO A 35 -3.85 6.20 5.54
C PRO A 35 -3.67 5.82 7.02
N ALA A 36 -4.19 4.67 7.43
CA ALA A 36 -4.07 4.17 8.80
C ALA A 36 -2.61 3.86 9.19
N ARG A 37 -1.84 3.25 8.27
CA ARG A 37 -0.40 3.00 8.48
C ARG A 37 0.39 4.30 8.60
N LEU A 38 0.09 5.29 7.77
CA LEU A 38 0.73 6.62 7.82
C LEU A 38 0.44 7.33 9.14
N SER A 39 -0.84 7.35 9.57
CA SER A 39 -1.24 7.93 10.87
C SER A 39 -0.49 7.28 12.03
N ARG A 40 -0.40 5.95 12.03
CA ARG A 40 0.33 5.20 13.05
C ARG A 40 1.83 5.51 13.06
N ALA A 41 2.46 5.59 11.89
CA ALA A 41 3.88 5.94 11.78
C ALA A 41 4.17 7.34 12.33
N MET A 42 3.29 8.32 12.02
CA MET A 42 3.39 9.68 12.54
C MET A 42 3.25 9.73 14.06
N GLN A 43 2.33 8.95 14.65
CA GLN A 43 2.19 8.85 16.11
C GLN A 43 3.48 8.36 16.77
N TYR A 44 4.11 7.31 16.22
CA TYR A 44 5.38 6.82 16.75
C TYR A 44 6.51 7.84 16.57
N ALA A 45 6.58 8.54 15.45
CA ALA A 45 7.57 9.59 15.24
C ALA A 45 7.44 10.70 16.30
N ASN A 46 6.22 11.12 16.61
CA ASN A 46 5.97 12.12 17.65
C ASN A 46 6.39 11.64 19.04
N ILE A 47 6.03 10.41 19.44
CA ILE A 47 6.39 9.85 20.75
C ILE A 47 7.91 9.77 20.93
N ASN A 48 8.65 9.53 19.85
CA ASN A 48 10.10 9.35 19.87
C ASN A 48 10.87 10.62 19.47
N ASN A 49 10.19 11.75 19.27
CA ASN A 49 10.78 13.02 18.82
C ASN A 49 11.62 12.87 17.53
N LEU A 50 11.13 12.06 16.58
CA LEU A 50 11.79 11.82 15.31
C LEU A 50 11.31 12.81 14.25
N ILE A 51 12.25 13.38 13.49
CA ILE A 51 11.95 14.22 12.33
C ILE A 51 11.65 13.30 11.13
N VAL A 52 10.45 13.41 10.58
CA VAL A 52 9.97 12.56 9.47
C VAL A 52 9.37 13.39 8.33
N ASN A 53 10.17 14.32 7.79
CA ASN A 53 9.77 15.29 6.77
C ASN A 53 8.98 14.69 5.60
N GLU A 54 9.38 13.50 5.12
CA GLU A 54 8.67 12.84 4.02
C GLU A 54 7.32 12.28 4.44
N LEU A 55 7.19 11.72 5.64
CA LEU A 55 5.89 11.25 6.13
C LEU A 55 4.93 12.41 6.35
N GLU A 56 5.44 13.55 6.81
CA GLU A 56 4.64 14.78 6.91
C GLU A 56 4.19 15.29 5.54
N ARG A 57 5.09 15.29 4.55
CA ARG A 57 4.75 15.68 3.17
C ARG A 57 3.68 14.76 2.60
N ILE A 58 3.85 13.45 2.72
CA ILE A 58 2.89 12.45 2.26
C ILE A 58 1.55 12.62 2.99
N SER A 59 1.57 12.90 4.30
CA SER A 59 0.36 13.17 5.10
C SER A 59 -0.37 14.42 4.61
N ARG A 60 0.34 15.50 4.28
CA ARG A 60 -0.27 16.70 3.68
C ARG A 60 -0.86 16.43 2.30
N THR A 61 -0.21 15.59 1.48
CA THR A 61 -0.67 15.28 0.13
C THR A 61 -1.86 14.30 0.12
N TYR A 62 -1.90 13.31 1.02
CA TYR A 62 -2.84 12.17 0.93
C TYR A 62 -3.62 11.87 2.23
N GLY A 63 -3.34 12.54 3.34
CA GLY A 63 -3.86 12.19 4.68
C GLY A 63 -5.35 12.50 4.92
N ASN A 64 -6.01 13.23 4.02
CA ASN A 64 -7.44 13.57 4.09
C ASN A 64 -8.32 12.74 3.15
N ILE A 65 -7.77 11.73 2.48
CA ILE A 65 -8.54 10.87 1.58
C ILE A 65 -9.32 9.88 2.46
N LYS A 66 -10.63 10.13 2.60
CA LYS A 66 -11.59 9.23 3.24
C LYS A 66 -11.86 8.01 2.39
#